data_AF-A0A1V6HBY7-F1
#
_entry.id   AF-A0A1V6HBY7-F1
#
_cell.length_a   1.000
_cell.length_b   1.000
_cell.length_c   1.000
_cell.angle_alpha   90.00
_cell.angle_beta   90.00
_cell.angle_gamma   90.00
#
_symmetry.space_group_name_H-M   'P 1'
#
loop_
_entity.id
_entity.type
_entity.pdbx_description
1 polymer ?
#
loop_
_entity_poly.entity_id
_entity_poly.type
_entity_poly.pdbx_seq_one_letter_code
_entity_poly.pdbx_strand_id
1 'polypeptide(L)'
;MIFSNLQIKMKKTTVNSKKTVAMRIGGQNSDLAIKDFDKSNRVCGLTNGAFSLISLIDSVLKKTGKANVIISTWSAGLYDVGVMNELILSGRVDDFKIILDRSFKTRQKNYAVTIEDLFSPENIRTTNTHSKFVLIWNDDWNVCIRSSMNLNENKRCENFDIDNDIDIFNLFKSFSDELFDKQQAGVIESRGIVDKTFDTLFDDSDFSTKKESFDFKFDFRFD
;
A
#
# COMPACT_ATOMS: atom_id res chain seq x y z
N MET A 1 37.25 29.21 -36.34
CA MET A 1 35.90 29.09 -35.75
C MET A 1 36.01 28.33 -34.45
N ILE A 2 35.51 28.92 -33.37
CA ILE A 2 35.65 28.46 -31.98
C ILE A 2 34.57 27.41 -31.71
N PHE A 3 34.95 26.18 -31.35
CA PHE A 3 34.01 25.21 -30.78
C PHE A 3 33.95 25.42 -29.27
N SER A 4 32.82 25.95 -28.79
CA SER A 4 32.54 26.17 -27.38
C SER A 4 32.19 24.86 -26.67
N ASN A 5 32.97 24.52 -25.65
CA ASN A 5 32.68 23.43 -24.71
C ASN A 5 31.43 23.74 -23.88
N LEU A 6 30.29 23.10 -24.21
CA LEU A 6 29.13 23.06 -23.33
C LEU A 6 29.25 21.83 -22.41
N GLN A 7 29.90 22.01 -21.26
CA GLN A 7 29.90 21.02 -20.19
C GLN A 7 28.52 21.02 -19.51
N ILE A 8 27.68 20.05 -19.85
CA ILE A 8 26.45 19.75 -19.13
C ILE A 8 26.87 19.18 -17.76
N LYS A 9 26.88 20.03 -16.73
CA LYS A 9 26.98 19.57 -15.34
C LYS A 9 25.68 18.86 -14.97
N MET A 10 25.66 17.54 -15.08
CA MET A 10 24.63 16.74 -14.42
C MET A 10 24.70 17.00 -12.92
N LYS A 11 23.66 17.61 -12.34
CA LYS A 11 23.48 17.69 -10.89
C LYS A 11 23.42 16.25 -10.38
N LYS A 12 24.39 15.85 -9.54
CA LYS A 12 24.26 14.64 -8.74
C LYS A 12 23.00 14.79 -7.90
N THR A 13 21.97 14.00 -8.20
CA THR A 13 20.81 13.84 -7.35
C THR A 13 21.33 13.25 -6.04
N THR A 14 21.35 14.05 -4.98
CA THR A 14 21.68 13.58 -3.64
C THR A 14 20.63 12.54 -3.28
N VAL A 15 20.99 11.25 -3.31
CA VAL A 15 20.13 10.18 -2.82
C VAL A 15 19.93 10.45 -1.35
N ASN A 16 18.78 11.00 -1.00
CA ASN A 16 18.44 11.27 0.39
C ASN A 16 18.11 9.91 1.03
N SER A 17 19.13 9.22 1.53
CA SER A 17 18.94 7.89 2.11
C SER A 17 18.15 8.04 3.41
N LYS A 18 16.84 7.73 3.37
CA LYS A 18 16.02 7.68 4.58
C LYS A 18 16.63 6.70 5.56
N LYS A 19 16.67 7.08 6.83
CA LYS A 19 17.08 6.16 7.90
C LYS A 19 16.08 5.01 7.95
N THR A 20 16.57 3.78 7.83
CA THR A 20 15.73 2.59 8.03
C THR A 20 15.79 2.17 9.49
N VAL A 21 14.62 2.07 10.12
CA VAL A 21 14.43 1.47 11.44
C VAL A 21 13.84 0.08 11.24
N ALA A 22 14.63 -0.97 11.48
CA ALA A 22 14.19 -2.35 11.34
C ALA A 22 14.05 -3.00 12.71
N MET A 23 12.90 -3.63 12.99
CA MET A 23 12.62 -4.20 14.31
C MET A 23 11.77 -5.47 14.26
N ARG A 24 12.06 -6.41 15.16
CA ARG A 24 11.15 -7.52 15.47
C ARG A 24 10.33 -7.08 16.68
N ILE A 25 9.02 -6.90 16.50
CA ILE A 25 8.17 -6.27 17.54
C ILE A 25 7.68 -7.30 18.56
N GLY A 26 7.60 -8.57 18.17
CA GLY A 26 7.64 -9.72 19.09
C GLY A 26 6.65 -9.67 20.27
N GLY A 27 5.42 -9.21 20.04
CA GLY A 27 4.34 -9.22 21.05
C GLY A 27 3.82 -7.85 21.52
N GLN A 28 4.35 -6.74 21.01
CA GLN A 28 3.89 -5.39 21.38
C GLN A 28 2.88 -4.82 20.37
N ASN A 29 2.21 -3.70 20.72
CA ASN A 29 1.20 -3.07 19.89
C ASN A 29 1.78 -2.22 18.74
N SER A 30 0.91 -1.77 17.83
CA SER A 30 1.27 -0.95 16.66
C SER A 30 1.80 0.44 17.01
N ASP A 31 1.32 1.08 18.08
CA ASP A 31 1.79 2.42 18.49
C ASP A 31 3.28 2.38 18.86
N LEU A 32 3.72 1.34 19.58
CA LEU A 32 5.12 1.13 19.94
C LEU A 32 5.97 0.74 18.73
N ALA A 33 5.42 -0.08 17.84
CA ALA A 33 6.06 -0.50 16.59
C ALA A 33 6.48 0.68 15.71
N ILE A 34 5.69 1.76 15.72
CA ILE A 34 5.92 2.92 14.87
C ILE A 34 6.28 4.17 15.67
N LYS A 35 6.64 4.04 16.96
CA LYS A 35 6.83 5.19 17.85
C LYS A 35 7.75 6.27 17.25
N ASP A 36 8.83 5.84 16.60
CA ASP A 36 9.86 6.70 16.01
C ASP A 36 9.57 7.05 14.53
N PHE A 37 8.46 6.57 13.95
CA PHE A 37 8.09 6.89 12.58
C PHE A 37 7.82 8.39 12.41
N ASP A 38 8.52 8.99 11.44
CA ASP A 38 8.39 10.39 11.02
C ASP A 38 8.68 10.56 9.50
N LYS A 39 8.64 11.80 9.00
CA LYS A 39 8.84 12.12 7.57
C LYS A 39 10.24 11.80 7.02
N SER A 40 11.23 11.58 7.89
CA SER A 40 12.65 11.39 7.55
C SER A 40 13.10 9.93 7.52
N ASN A 41 12.25 8.99 7.97
CA ASN A 41 12.61 7.60 8.13
C ASN A 41 11.60 6.64 7.49
N ARG A 42 12.02 5.37 7.43
CA ARG A 42 11.22 4.20 7.11
C ARG A 42 11.22 3.27 8.31
N VAL A 43 10.08 2.67 8.61
CA VAL A 43 9.99 1.59 9.60
C VAL A 43 9.70 0.29 8.88
N CYS A 44 10.48 -0.75 9.14
CA CYS A 44 10.21 -2.12 8.70
C CYS A 44 10.09 -3.03 9.93
N GLY A 45 9.05 -3.86 9.98
CA GLY A 45 8.78 -4.68 11.16
C GLY A 45 8.19 -6.06 10.89
N LEU A 46 8.33 -6.92 11.90
CA LEU A 46 7.66 -8.23 11.98
C LEU A 46 6.76 -8.26 13.22
N THR A 47 5.47 -8.58 13.06
CA THR A 47 4.46 -8.44 14.12
C THR A 47 4.35 -9.65 15.04
N ASN A 48 4.76 -10.85 14.60
CA ASN A 48 4.48 -12.13 15.30
C ASN A 48 3.03 -12.26 15.81
N GLY A 49 2.06 -11.72 15.06
CA GLY A 49 0.64 -11.75 15.39
C GLY A 49 0.19 -10.76 16.48
N ALA A 50 1.04 -9.81 16.88
CA ALA A 50 0.77 -8.92 18.01
C ALA A 50 -0.26 -7.81 17.72
N PHE A 51 -0.44 -7.44 16.46
CA PHE A 51 -1.44 -6.48 16.00
C PHE A 51 -1.82 -6.74 14.54
N SER A 52 -2.98 -6.25 14.11
CA SER A 52 -3.48 -6.36 12.74
C SER A 52 -3.26 -5.08 11.94
N LEU A 53 -3.59 -5.13 10.64
CA LEU A 53 -3.45 -3.99 9.74
C LEU A 53 -4.27 -2.77 10.22
N ILE A 54 -5.50 -2.97 10.73
CA ILE A 54 -6.33 -1.85 11.19
C ILE A 54 -5.72 -1.12 12.40
N SER A 55 -5.06 -1.83 13.31
CA SER A 55 -4.33 -1.21 14.42
C SER A 55 -3.18 -0.35 13.93
N LEU A 56 -2.47 -0.81 12.89
CA LEU A 56 -1.39 -0.05 12.28
C LEU A 56 -1.90 1.21 11.57
N ILE A 57 -3.04 1.13 10.89
CA ILE A 57 -3.71 2.28 10.26
C ILE A 57 -4.08 3.31 11.33
N ASP A 58 -4.72 2.89 12.43
CA ASP A 58 -5.08 3.79 13.53
C ASP A 58 -3.83 4.47 14.13
N SER A 59 -2.76 3.72 14.38
CA SER A 59 -1.49 4.27 14.86
C SER A 59 -0.90 5.32 13.92
N VAL A 60 -0.97 5.11 12.60
CA VAL A 60 -0.51 6.11 11.61
C VAL A 60 -1.44 7.32 11.58
N LEU A 61 -2.75 7.15 11.68
CA LEU A 61 -3.70 8.26 11.76
C LEU A 61 -3.50 9.10 13.03
N LYS A 62 -3.07 8.52 14.15
CA LYS A 62 -2.70 9.28 15.36
C LYS A 62 -1.51 10.22 15.12
N LYS A 63 -0.62 9.88 14.19
CA LYS A 63 0.57 10.69 13.83
C LYS A 63 0.29 11.69 12.72
N THR A 64 -0.45 11.28 11.70
CA THR A 64 -0.73 12.09 10.50
C THR A 64 -1.90 13.05 10.72
N GLY A 65 -2.78 12.75 11.68
CA GLY A 65 -4.03 13.47 11.90
C GLY A 65 -5.13 12.97 10.97
N LYS A 66 -6.04 13.87 10.62
CA LYS A 66 -7.10 13.60 9.64
C LYS A 66 -6.50 13.40 8.26
N ALA A 67 -6.94 12.37 7.54
CA ALA A 67 -6.35 12.00 6.25
C ALA A 67 -7.35 11.26 5.36
N ASN A 68 -6.99 11.10 4.08
CA ASN A 68 -7.65 10.19 3.16
C ASN A 68 -6.99 8.82 3.21
N VAL A 69 -7.74 7.75 2.91
CA VAL A 69 -7.26 6.38 3.02
C VAL A 69 -7.69 5.52 1.82
N ILE A 70 -6.72 4.81 1.23
CA ILE A 70 -6.98 3.69 0.30
C ILE A 70 -6.39 2.42 0.89
N ILE A 71 -7.17 1.34 0.95
CA ILE A 71 -6.69 0.02 1.39
C ILE A 71 -6.77 -0.96 0.22
N SER A 72 -5.68 -1.65 -0.10
CA SER A 72 -5.73 -2.89 -0.90
C SER A 72 -5.57 -4.08 0.03
N THR A 73 -6.44 -5.08 -0.09
CA THR A 73 -6.32 -6.31 0.68
C THR A 73 -6.95 -7.51 -0.03
N TRP A 74 -6.47 -8.72 0.26
CA TRP A 74 -7.06 -9.92 -0.32
C TRP A 74 -8.31 -10.37 0.45
N SER A 75 -8.36 -10.09 1.75
CA SER A 75 -9.51 -10.45 2.59
C SER A 75 -9.74 -9.38 3.66
N ALA A 76 -11.00 -9.21 4.04
CA ALA A 76 -11.39 -8.33 5.13
C ALA A 76 -12.27 -9.07 6.14
N GLY A 77 -12.16 -8.74 7.43
CA GLY A 77 -12.99 -9.26 8.52
C GLY A 77 -13.94 -8.19 9.03
N LEU A 78 -15.13 -8.59 9.48
CA LEU A 78 -16.18 -7.63 9.90
C LEU A 78 -15.75 -6.71 11.05
N TYR A 79 -14.93 -7.19 11.97
CA TYR A 79 -14.42 -6.36 13.07
C TYR A 79 -13.56 -5.20 12.54
N ASP A 80 -12.51 -5.50 11.76
CA ASP A 80 -11.62 -4.47 11.19
C ASP A 80 -12.38 -3.52 10.25
N VAL A 81 -13.35 -4.03 9.48
CA VAL A 81 -14.25 -3.22 8.65
C VAL A 81 -15.09 -2.27 9.50
N GLY A 82 -15.61 -2.74 10.63
CA GLY A 82 -16.37 -1.91 11.57
C GLY A 82 -15.52 -0.79 12.17
N VAL A 83 -14.30 -1.09 12.60
CA VAL A 83 -13.35 -0.09 13.12
C VAL A 83 -12.99 0.94 12.03
N MET A 84 -12.79 0.50 10.79
CA MET A 84 -12.57 1.42 9.67
C MET A 84 -13.76 2.36 9.46
N ASN A 85 -14.99 1.83 9.54
CA ASN A 85 -16.19 2.65 9.44
C ASN A 85 -16.29 3.68 10.59
N GLU A 86 -15.89 3.33 11.81
CA GLU A 86 -15.82 4.27 12.93
C GLU A 86 -14.80 5.40 12.68
N LEU A 87 -13.66 5.10 12.07
CA LEU A 87 -12.66 6.11 11.69
C LEU A 87 -13.21 7.09 10.63
N ILE A 88 -14.05 6.62 9.71
CA ILE A 88 -14.75 7.48 8.74
C ILE A 88 -15.81 8.34 9.46
N LEU A 89 -16.70 7.72 10.23
CA LEU A 89 -17.80 8.41 10.91
C LEU A 89 -17.32 9.44 11.95
N SER A 90 -16.18 9.20 12.59
CA SER A 90 -15.56 10.14 13.53
C SER A 90 -14.83 11.31 12.84
N GLY A 91 -14.77 11.33 11.50
CA GLY A 91 -14.09 12.37 10.73
C GLY A 91 -12.57 12.28 10.81
N ARG A 92 -12.02 11.14 11.25
CA ARG A 92 -10.57 10.85 11.20
C ARG A 92 -10.12 10.48 9.78
N VAL A 93 -11.04 9.95 8.97
CA VAL A 93 -10.83 9.68 7.54
C VAL A 93 -11.82 10.50 6.71
N ASP A 94 -11.29 11.27 5.75
CA ASP A 94 -12.05 12.16 4.87
C ASP A 94 -12.62 11.43 3.65
N ASP A 95 -11.74 10.87 2.82
CA ASP A 95 -12.08 9.99 1.70
C ASP A 95 -11.58 8.58 1.99
N PHE A 96 -12.42 7.58 1.73
CA PHE A 96 -12.10 6.17 1.96
C PHE A 96 -12.40 5.34 0.72
N LYS A 97 -11.42 4.52 0.34
CA LYS A 97 -11.55 3.55 -0.76
C LYS A 97 -10.93 2.21 -0.38
N ILE A 98 -11.50 1.13 -0.90
CA ILE A 98 -10.99 -0.22 -0.70
C ILE A 98 -10.92 -1.02 -2.01
N ILE A 99 -9.81 -1.71 -2.18
CA ILE A 99 -9.54 -2.65 -3.28
C ILE A 99 -9.50 -4.05 -2.68
N LEU A 100 -10.38 -4.92 -3.17
CA LEU A 100 -10.47 -6.31 -2.74
C LEU A 100 -10.05 -7.26 -3.87
N ASP A 101 -9.61 -8.45 -3.51
CA ASP A 101 -9.45 -9.51 -4.51
C ASP A 101 -10.83 -9.97 -5.02
N ARG A 102 -10.95 -10.24 -6.32
CA ARG A 102 -12.19 -10.72 -6.91
C ARG A 102 -12.77 -11.98 -6.27
N SER A 103 -11.93 -12.86 -5.69
CA SER A 103 -12.42 -14.07 -5.02
C SER A 103 -13.08 -13.80 -3.66
N PHE A 104 -12.99 -12.57 -3.15
CA PHE A 104 -13.49 -12.21 -1.82
C PHE A 104 -14.98 -12.57 -1.63
N LYS A 105 -15.85 -12.16 -2.55
CA LYS A 105 -17.30 -12.43 -2.47
C LYS A 105 -17.62 -13.92 -2.51
N THR A 106 -16.93 -14.66 -3.36
CA THR A 106 -17.09 -16.12 -3.45
C THR A 106 -16.69 -16.80 -2.13
N ARG A 107 -15.64 -16.31 -1.46
CA ARG A 107 -15.17 -16.85 -0.17
C ARG A 107 -16.01 -16.38 1.02
N GLN A 108 -16.56 -15.17 0.96
CA GLN A 108 -17.18 -14.49 2.11
C GLN A 108 -18.42 -13.68 1.69
N LYS A 109 -19.42 -14.38 1.12
CA LYS A 109 -20.62 -13.74 0.54
C LYS A 109 -21.33 -12.76 1.49
N ASN A 110 -21.53 -13.16 2.75
CA ASN A 110 -22.20 -12.31 3.73
C ASN A 110 -21.36 -11.07 4.09
N TYR A 111 -20.03 -11.19 4.10
CA TYR A 111 -19.15 -10.06 4.43
C TYR A 111 -19.10 -9.08 3.27
N ALA A 112 -19.17 -9.55 2.02
CA ALA A 112 -19.25 -8.70 0.84
C ALA A 112 -20.49 -7.78 0.90
N VAL A 113 -21.65 -8.32 1.26
CA VAL A 113 -22.88 -7.51 1.44
C VAL A 113 -22.65 -6.43 2.51
N THR A 114 -22.16 -6.81 3.69
CA THR A 114 -21.90 -5.84 4.77
C THR A 114 -20.88 -4.76 4.38
N ILE A 115 -19.84 -5.09 3.62
CA ILE A 115 -18.85 -4.11 3.15
C ILE A 115 -19.48 -3.14 2.15
N GLU A 116 -20.30 -3.62 1.21
CA GLU A 116 -21.03 -2.77 0.27
C GLU A 116 -22.00 -1.82 1.00
N ASP A 117 -22.69 -2.32 2.03
CA ASP A 117 -23.61 -1.52 2.85
C ASP A 117 -22.90 -0.42 3.65
N LEU A 118 -21.71 -0.72 4.20
CA LEU A 118 -20.97 0.22 5.04
C LEU A 118 -20.22 1.29 4.23
N PHE A 119 -19.58 0.92 3.11
CA PHE A 119 -18.68 1.82 2.40
C PHE A 119 -19.24 2.43 1.12
N SER A 120 -20.42 2.03 0.68
CA SER A 120 -20.97 2.31 -0.65
C SER A 120 -20.19 1.63 -1.79
N PRO A 121 -20.87 1.08 -2.81
CA PRO A 121 -20.22 0.47 -3.97
C PRO A 121 -19.17 1.35 -4.66
N GLU A 122 -19.37 2.68 -4.69
CA GLU A 122 -18.46 3.60 -5.38
C GLU A 122 -17.06 3.65 -4.77
N ASN A 123 -16.94 3.35 -3.48
CA ASN A 123 -15.67 3.31 -2.77
C ASN A 123 -14.99 1.94 -2.82
N ILE A 124 -15.57 0.99 -3.55
CA ILE A 124 -15.10 -0.40 -3.62
C ILE A 124 -14.74 -0.74 -5.05
N ARG A 125 -13.58 -1.38 -5.23
CA ARG A 125 -13.21 -2.07 -6.48
C ARG A 125 -12.71 -3.47 -6.17
N THR A 126 -12.92 -4.38 -7.12
CA THR A 126 -12.29 -5.70 -7.09
C THR A 126 -11.34 -5.88 -8.26
N THR A 127 -10.22 -6.55 -8.02
CA THR A 127 -9.25 -6.91 -9.05
C THR A 127 -8.54 -8.23 -8.74
N ASN A 128 -7.72 -8.75 -9.65
CA ASN A 128 -6.81 -9.86 -9.33
C ASN A 128 -5.64 -9.31 -8.51
N THR A 129 -5.71 -9.40 -7.18
CA THR A 129 -4.66 -8.86 -6.33
C THR A 129 -4.42 -9.73 -5.10
N HIS A 130 -3.15 -9.97 -4.81
CA HIS A 130 -2.71 -10.45 -3.51
C HIS A 130 -1.87 -9.40 -2.78
N SER A 131 -1.83 -8.17 -3.29
CA SER A 131 -1.10 -7.06 -2.68
C SER A 131 -1.89 -6.53 -1.49
N LYS A 132 -1.19 -6.29 -0.37
CA LYS A 132 -1.75 -5.55 0.74
C LYS A 132 -0.91 -4.30 0.98
N PHE A 133 -1.57 -3.16 0.77
CA PHE A 133 -0.98 -1.86 1.01
C PHE A 133 -2.05 -0.90 1.50
N VAL A 134 -1.62 0.14 2.18
CA VAL A 134 -2.49 1.24 2.62
C VAL A 134 -1.82 2.54 2.25
N LEU A 135 -2.59 3.44 1.65
CA LEU A 135 -2.20 4.82 1.41
C LEU A 135 -2.93 5.70 2.40
N ILE A 136 -2.20 6.56 3.11
CA ILE A 136 -2.74 7.52 4.07
C ILE A 136 -2.14 8.88 3.74
N TRP A 137 -2.95 9.85 3.33
CA TRP A 137 -2.43 11.14 2.88
C TRP A 137 -3.31 12.34 3.24
N ASN A 138 -2.65 13.48 3.37
CA ASN A 138 -3.24 14.81 3.53
C ASN A 138 -2.24 15.84 2.99
N ASP A 139 -2.44 17.13 3.28
CA ASP A 139 -1.56 18.21 2.82
C ASP A 139 -0.10 18.05 3.28
N ASP A 140 0.13 17.31 4.36
CA ASP A 140 1.42 17.16 5.02
C ASP A 140 2.10 15.80 4.82
N TRP A 141 1.32 14.75 4.55
CA TRP A 141 1.76 13.36 4.60
C TRP A 141 1.37 12.59 3.34
N ASN A 142 2.25 11.70 2.90
CA ASN A 142 2.04 10.77 1.79
C ASN A 142 2.54 9.39 2.22
N VAL A 143 1.82 8.80 3.19
CA VAL A 143 2.24 7.54 3.82
C VAL A 143 1.80 6.35 2.98
N CYS A 144 2.72 5.42 2.76
CA CYS A 144 2.46 4.10 2.23
C CYS A 144 2.84 3.05 3.27
N ILE A 145 1.88 2.19 3.62
CA ILE A 145 2.10 0.95 4.37
C ILE A 145 2.08 -0.18 3.35
N ARG A 146 3.11 -1.04 3.32
CA ARG A 146 3.06 -2.32 2.60
C ARG A 146 3.15 -3.44 3.62
N SER A 147 2.37 -4.50 3.42
CA SER A 147 2.23 -5.54 4.44
C SER A 147 1.87 -6.90 3.84
N SER A 148 2.13 -7.96 4.60
CA SER A 148 1.53 -9.27 4.35
C SER A 148 0.16 -9.43 5.04
N MET A 149 -0.17 -8.56 6.00
CA MET A 149 -1.43 -8.55 6.74
C MET A 149 -2.63 -8.26 5.83
N ASN A 150 -3.69 -9.05 6.00
CA ASN A 150 -5.00 -8.69 5.48
C ASN A 150 -5.74 -7.74 6.44
N LEU A 151 -6.86 -7.14 6.01
CA LEU A 151 -7.71 -6.30 6.86
C LEU A 151 -8.61 -7.17 7.77
N ASN A 152 -7.99 -8.02 8.57
CA ASN A 152 -8.65 -8.92 9.50
C ASN A 152 -7.74 -9.30 10.67
N GLU A 153 -8.19 -10.21 11.52
CA GLU A 153 -7.37 -10.77 12.58
C GLU A 153 -6.16 -11.54 11.98
N ASN A 154 -4.94 -11.09 12.29
CA ASN A 154 -3.70 -11.70 11.81
C ASN A 154 -2.94 -12.30 13.00
N LYS A 155 -3.03 -13.61 13.20
CA LYS A 155 -2.34 -14.34 14.31
C LYS A 155 -0.94 -14.84 13.98
N ARG A 156 -0.52 -14.69 12.71
CA ARG A 156 0.76 -15.20 12.22
C ARG A 156 1.83 -14.10 12.31
N CYS A 157 3.08 -14.50 12.15
CA CYS A 157 4.13 -13.53 11.88
C CYS A 157 3.91 -12.90 10.51
N GLU A 158 3.67 -11.60 10.51
CA GLU A 158 3.44 -10.80 9.31
C GLU A 158 4.52 -9.72 9.22
N ASN A 159 4.93 -9.38 8.00
CA ASN A 159 5.81 -8.25 7.76
C ASN A 159 5.00 -7.00 7.46
N PHE A 160 5.56 -5.86 7.81
CA PHE A 160 5.09 -4.58 7.33
C PHE A 160 6.27 -3.63 7.12
N ASP A 161 6.07 -2.64 6.28
CA ASP A 161 6.92 -1.48 6.17
C ASP A 161 6.08 -0.22 5.96
N ILE A 162 6.59 0.91 6.44
CA ILE A 162 5.93 2.21 6.40
C ILE A 162 6.92 3.25 5.92
N ASP A 163 6.48 4.01 4.92
CA ASP A 163 7.23 5.06 4.26
C ASP A 163 6.38 6.33 4.14
N ASN A 164 6.96 7.50 4.41
CA ASN A 164 6.44 8.77 3.91
C ASN A 164 7.23 9.18 2.66
N ASP A 165 7.13 8.40 1.59
CA ASP A 165 7.87 8.56 0.34
C ASP A 165 6.93 8.84 -0.82
N ILE A 166 7.11 9.99 -1.48
CA ILE A 166 6.19 10.42 -2.53
C ILE A 166 6.24 9.53 -3.76
N ASP A 167 7.42 8.98 -4.10
CA ASP A 167 7.56 8.14 -5.29
C ASP A 167 6.90 6.78 -5.05
N ILE A 168 7.09 6.20 -3.86
CA ILE A 168 6.42 4.95 -3.47
C ILE A 168 4.92 5.17 -3.35
N PHE A 169 4.48 6.27 -2.75
CA PHE A 169 3.08 6.61 -2.64
C PHE A 169 2.43 6.72 -4.03
N ASN A 170 3.05 7.48 -4.94
CA ASN A 170 2.54 7.70 -6.29
C ASN A 170 2.45 6.40 -7.12
N LEU A 171 3.37 5.46 -6.92
CA LEU A 171 3.31 4.13 -7.56
C LEU A 171 1.99 3.41 -7.23
N PHE A 172 1.64 3.32 -5.96
CA PHE A 172 0.39 2.64 -5.56
C PHE A 172 -0.84 3.51 -5.81
N LYS A 173 -0.72 4.84 -5.70
CA LYS A 173 -1.82 5.77 -5.92
C LYS A 173 -2.26 5.77 -7.37
N SER A 174 -1.31 5.81 -8.31
CA SER A 174 -1.60 5.73 -9.76
C SER A 174 -2.31 4.43 -10.13
N PHE A 175 -1.78 3.28 -9.67
CA PHE A 175 -2.45 1.99 -9.82
C PHE A 175 -3.88 2.01 -9.25
N SER A 176 -4.06 2.58 -8.06
CA SER A 176 -5.37 2.64 -7.41
C SER A 176 -6.34 3.53 -8.19
N ASP A 177 -5.90 4.71 -8.62
CA ASP A 177 -6.73 5.66 -9.36
C ASP A 177 -7.15 5.10 -10.72
N GLU A 178 -6.23 4.50 -11.45
CA GLU A 178 -6.52 3.87 -12.73
C GLU A 178 -7.49 2.70 -12.59
N LEU A 179 -7.32 1.88 -11.53
CA LEU A 179 -8.29 0.83 -11.23
C LEU A 179 -9.67 1.41 -10.93
N PHE A 180 -9.76 2.49 -10.14
CA PHE A 180 -11.04 3.10 -9.80
C PHE A 180 -11.73 3.77 -10.99
N ASP A 181 -10.95 4.31 -11.94
CA ASP A 181 -11.44 4.88 -13.19
C ASP A 181 -11.99 3.81 -14.14
N LYS A 182 -11.26 2.71 -14.32
CA LYS A 182 -11.58 1.68 -15.33
C LYS A 182 -12.47 0.54 -14.83
N GLN A 183 -12.36 0.17 -13.55
CA GLN A 183 -13.09 -0.98 -13.01
C GLN A 183 -14.49 -0.60 -12.54
N GLN A 184 -15.44 -1.52 -12.74
CA GLN A 184 -16.79 -1.37 -12.24
C GLN A 184 -16.81 -1.26 -10.69
N ALA A 185 -17.64 -0.35 -10.17
CA ALA A 185 -17.89 -0.17 -8.74
C ALA A 185 -18.51 -1.39 -8.06
N GLY A 186 -18.21 -1.58 -6.78
CA GLY A 186 -18.73 -2.64 -5.92
C GLY A 186 -17.88 -3.91 -5.84
N VAL A 187 -18.42 -4.94 -5.21
CA VAL A 187 -17.72 -6.23 -5.03
C VAL A 187 -18.07 -7.18 -6.19
N ILE A 188 -17.26 -7.11 -7.26
CA ILE A 188 -17.43 -7.93 -8.47
C ILE A 188 -16.57 -9.20 -8.41
N GLU A 189 -17.18 -10.38 -8.56
CA GLU A 189 -16.47 -11.67 -8.56
C GLU A 189 -16.21 -12.24 -9.96
N SER A 190 -16.93 -11.74 -10.97
CA SER A 190 -16.86 -12.25 -12.35
C SER A 190 -15.51 -11.95 -13.00
N ARG A 191 -14.74 -13.00 -13.30
CA ARG A 191 -13.49 -12.91 -14.06
C ARG A 191 -13.66 -12.21 -15.41
N GLY A 192 -14.74 -12.50 -16.13
CA GLY A 192 -14.98 -11.89 -17.45
C GLY A 192 -15.17 -10.37 -17.42
N ILE A 193 -15.42 -9.80 -16.24
CA ILE A 193 -15.45 -8.35 -16.01
C ILE A 193 -14.10 -7.91 -15.44
N VAL A 194 -13.66 -8.54 -14.36
CA VAL A 194 -12.46 -8.11 -13.62
C VAL A 194 -11.19 -8.22 -14.46
N ASP A 195 -10.99 -9.34 -15.16
CA ASP A 195 -9.76 -9.65 -15.87
C ASP A 195 -9.54 -8.67 -17.04
N LYS A 196 -10.63 -8.24 -17.71
CA LYS A 196 -10.55 -7.26 -18.82
C LYS A 196 -9.91 -5.95 -18.40
N THR A 197 -10.27 -5.45 -17.22
CA THR A 197 -9.65 -4.22 -16.70
C THR A 197 -8.24 -4.50 -16.22
N PHE A 198 -8.04 -5.59 -15.48
CA PHE A 198 -6.74 -5.97 -14.93
C PHE A 198 -5.65 -6.09 -16.00
N ASP A 199 -5.96 -6.69 -17.14
CA ASP A 199 -5.03 -6.88 -18.27
C ASP A 199 -4.61 -5.55 -18.93
N THR A 200 -5.21 -4.43 -18.55
CA THR A 200 -4.90 -3.08 -19.07
C THR A 200 -4.26 -2.15 -18.03
N LEU A 201 -4.07 -2.61 -16.78
CA LEU A 201 -3.49 -1.80 -15.68
C LEU A 201 -1.98 -1.71 -15.74
N PHE A 202 -1.34 -2.53 -16.58
CA PHE A 202 0.09 -2.50 -16.82
C PHE A 202 0.29 -2.56 -18.33
N ASP A 203 1.01 -1.58 -18.88
CA ASP A 203 1.37 -1.57 -20.29
C ASP A 203 2.86 -1.88 -20.50
N ASP A 204 3.27 -2.15 -21.74
CA ASP A 204 4.67 -2.44 -22.06
C ASP A 204 5.62 -1.26 -21.72
N SER A 205 5.08 -0.04 -21.58
CA SER A 205 5.85 1.14 -21.21
C SER A 205 6.20 1.14 -19.71
N ASP A 206 5.37 0.55 -18.85
CA ASP A 206 5.65 0.35 -17.41
C ASP A 206 6.86 -0.55 -17.15
N PHE A 207 7.14 -1.49 -18.06
CA PHE A 207 8.27 -2.43 -17.97
C PHE A 207 9.53 -1.95 -18.71
N SER A 208 9.47 -0.79 -19.37
CA SER A 208 10.58 -0.23 -20.17
C SER A 208 11.66 0.43 -19.31
N THR A 209 12.20 -0.31 -18.34
CA THR A 209 13.48 0.06 -17.73
C THR A 209 14.60 -0.17 -18.76
N LYS A 210 15.39 0.88 -19.02
CA LYS A 210 16.64 0.76 -19.79
C LYS A 210 17.40 -0.45 -19.25
N LYS A 211 17.71 -1.42 -20.12
CA LYS A 211 18.71 -2.47 -19.85
C LYS A 211 20.06 -1.81 -19.54
N GLU A 212 20.28 -1.39 -18.30
CA GLU A 212 21.63 -1.30 -17.77
C GLU A 212 22.02 -2.72 -17.39
N SER A 213 22.79 -3.35 -18.27
CA SER A 213 23.40 -4.65 -18.05
C SER A 213 24.30 -4.59 -16.81
N PHE A 214 23.80 -5.06 -15.67
CA PHE A 214 24.64 -5.35 -14.52
C PHE A 214 25.33 -6.70 -14.77
N ASP A 215 26.57 -6.62 -15.25
CA ASP A 215 27.44 -7.77 -15.50
C ASP A 215 28.00 -8.27 -14.16
N PHE A 216 27.26 -9.14 -13.46
CA PHE A 216 27.74 -9.82 -12.26
C PHE A 216 28.76 -10.90 -12.65
N LYS A 217 30.05 -10.56 -12.66
CA LYS A 217 31.12 -11.56 -12.66
C LYS A 217 31.24 -12.16 -11.25
N PHE A 218 30.74 -13.37 -11.06
CA PHE A 218 31.09 -14.19 -9.90
C PHE A 218 32.47 -14.81 -10.14
N ASP A 219 33.49 -14.31 -9.42
CA ASP A 219 34.81 -14.94 -9.32
C ASP A 219 34.76 -15.99 -8.21
N PHE A 220 34.44 -17.23 -8.56
CA PHE A 220 34.56 -18.35 -7.62
C PHE A 220 36.02 -18.80 -7.58
N ARG A 221 36.74 -18.36 -6.54
CA ARG A 221 37.99 -18.99 -6.13
C ARG A 221 37.64 -20.10 -5.14
N PHE A 222 37.91 -21.33 -5.53
CA PHE A 222 38.01 -22.45 -4.60
C PHE A 222 39.48 -22.56 -4.21
N ASP A 223 39.78 -22.34 -2.93
CA ASP A 223 41.05 -22.73 -2.31
C ASP A 223 41.02 -24.22 -1.97
#